data_AF-A0A1G3YNA5-F1
#
_entry.id   AF-A0A1G3YNA5-F1
#
_cell.length_a   1.000
_cell.length_b   1.000
_cell.length_c   1.000
_cell.angle_alpha   90.00
_cell.angle_beta   90.00
_cell.angle_gamma   90.00
#
_symmetry.space_group_name_H-M   'P 1'
#
loop_
_entity.id
_entity.type
_entity.pdbx_description
1 polymer ?
#
loop_
_entity_poly.entity_id
_entity_poly.type
_entity_poly.pdbx_seq_one_letter_code
_entity_poly.pdbx_strand_id
1 'polypeptide(L)' 'MKNITLSIDDDMLQAGREYARIHKMSFNVLVRKLIEQTVVTKKGQWLDDTFSLMDKLDVSSGTRKWTREELYRV' A
#
# COMPACT_ATOMS: atom_id res chain seq x y z
N MET A 1 22.77 -4.84 9.48
CA MET A 1 21.56 -5.69 9.38
C MET A 1 21.69 -6.84 10.35
N LYS A 2 20.59 -7.28 10.97
CA LYS A 2 20.56 -8.51 11.79
C LYS A 2 19.99 -9.64 10.94
N ASN A 3 20.59 -10.82 10.98
CA ASN A 3 20.06 -12.01 10.32
C ASN A 3 19.02 -12.66 11.24
N ILE A 4 17.95 -13.17 10.64
CA ILE A 4 16.95 -13.98 11.34
C ILE A 4 16.93 -15.37 10.71
N THR A 5 16.71 -16.38 11.55
CA THR A 5 16.41 -17.74 11.09
C THR A 5 14.91 -17.93 11.15
N LEU A 6 14.31 -18.34 10.04
CA LEU A 6 12.88 -18.58 9.91
C LEU A 6 12.66 -20.03 9.47
N SER A 7 11.84 -20.76 10.22
CA SER A 7 11.34 -22.07 9.79
C SER A 7 10.14 -21.87 8.86
N ILE A 8 10.16 -22.52 7.71
CA ILE A 8 9.11 -22.46 6.69
C ILE A 8 9.09 -23.79 5.95
N ASP A 9 7.92 -24.24 5.49
CA ASP A 9 7.80 -25.44 4.67
C ASP A 9 8.61 -25.31 3.37
N ASP A 10 9.28 -26.38 2.96
CA ASP A 10 10.16 -26.38 1.79
C ASP A 10 9.43 -26.02 0.49
N ASP A 11 8.20 -26.54 0.32
CA ASP A 11 7.36 -26.24 -0.85
C ASP A 11 7.02 -24.73 -0.91
N MET A 12 6.74 -24.13 0.25
CA MET A 12 6.44 -22.71 0.35
C MET A 12 7.70 -21.86 0.12
N LEU A 13 8.86 -22.31 0.59
CA LEU A 13 10.14 -21.66 0.31
C LEU A 13 10.45 -21.66 -1.19
N GLN A 14 10.20 -22.77 -1.88
CA GLN A 14 10.41 -22.87 -3.32
C GLN A 14 9.46 -21.95 -4.09
N ALA A 15 8.16 -22.01 -3.79
CA ALA A 15 7.16 -21.13 -4.39
C ALA A 15 7.47 -19.64 -4.15
N GLY A 16 7.88 -19.29 -2.93
CA GLY A 16 8.27 -17.93 -2.57
C GLY A 16 9.51 -17.44 -3.31
N ARG A 17 10.51 -18.29 -3.51
CA ARG A 17 11.71 -17.95 -4.31
C ARG A 17 11.35 -17.71 -5.77
N GLU A 18 10.50 -18.54 -6.34
CA GLU A 18 10.06 -18.38 -7.74
C GLU A 18 9.26 -17.11 -7.93
N TYR A 19 8.32 -16.82 -7.02
CA TYR A 19 7.59 -15.55 -7.00
C TYR A 19 8.56 -14.35 -6.96
N ALA A 20 9.54 -14.37 -6.04
CA ALA A 20 10.52 -13.29 -5.93
C ALA A 20 11.32 -13.13 -7.24
N ARG A 21 11.72 -14.24 -7.87
CA ARG A 21 12.47 -14.27 -9.14
C ARG A 21 11.67 -13.64 -10.28
N ILE A 22 10.41 -14.02 -10.46
CA ILE A 22 9.51 -13.44 -11.48
C ILE A 22 9.40 -11.93 -11.31
N HIS A 23 9.32 -11.46 -10.06
CA HIS A 23 9.26 -10.05 -9.72
C HIS A 23 10.64 -9.36 -9.59
N LYS A 24 11.72 -9.99 -10.11
CA LYS A 24 13.09 -9.46 -10.14
C LYS A 24 13.62 -9.01 -8.77
N MET A 25 13.31 -9.76 -7.72
CA MET A 25 13.81 -9.51 -6.36
C MET A 25 14.25 -10.80 -5.66
N SER A 26 15.02 -10.66 -4.57
CA SER A 26 15.37 -11.82 -3.74
C SER A 26 14.26 -12.15 -2.76
N PHE A 27 14.17 -13.43 -2.36
CA PHE A 27 13.20 -13.87 -1.35
C PHE A 27 13.34 -13.08 -0.02
N ASN A 28 14.57 -12.73 0.37
CA ASN A 28 14.80 -11.91 1.56
C ASN A 28 14.28 -10.46 1.41
N VAL A 29 14.34 -9.90 0.19
CA VAL A 29 13.71 -8.59 -0.09
C VAL A 29 12.19 -8.71 -0.02
N LEU A 30 11.62 -9.78 -0.55
CA LEU A 30 10.18 -10.06 -0.47
C LEU A 30 9.71 -10.16 0.99
N VAL A 31 10.37 -10.98 1.81
CA VAL A 31 10.04 -11.15 3.24
C VAL A 31 10.10 -9.81 3.97
N ARG A 32 11.16 -9.01 3.75
CA ARG A 32 11.26 -7.68 4.36
C ARG A 32 10.12 -6.75 3.96
N LYS A 33 9.76 -6.71 2.66
CA LYS A 33 8.65 -5.87 2.18
C LYS A 33 7.33 -6.28 2.81
N LEU A 34 7.07 -7.58 2.93
CA LEU A 34 5.84 -8.09 3.54
C LEU A 34 5.79 -7.77 5.04
N ILE A 35 6.91 -7.95 5.76
CA ILE A 35 7.01 -7.55 7.16
C ILE A 35 6.79 -6.04 7.29
N GLU A 36 7.47 -5.22 6.49
CA GLU A 36 7.32 -3.76 6.49
C GLU A 36 5.87 -3.35 6.23
N GLN A 37 5.21 -3.92 5.23
CA GLN A 37 3.78 -3.65 4.96
C GLN A 37 2.86 -4.05 6.12
N THR A 38 3.25 -5.05 6.91
CA THR A 38 2.47 -5.56 8.04
C THR A 38 2.69 -4.75 9.31
N VAL A 39 3.93 -4.36 9.60
CA VAL A 39 4.33 -3.68 10.85
C VAL A 39 4.35 -2.17 10.73
N VAL A 40 4.68 -1.64 9.55
CA VAL A 40 4.60 -0.22 9.25
C VAL A 40 3.17 0.04 8.80
N THR A 41 2.32 0.29 9.78
CA THR A 41 0.94 0.72 9.61
C THR A 41 0.88 1.99 8.76
N LYS A 42 0.85 1.84 7.42
CA LYS A 42 0.31 2.87 6.52
C LYS A 42 -1.23 2.78 6.45
N LYS A 43 -1.88 2.26 7.48
CA LYS A 43 -3.34 2.32 7.61
C LYS A 43 -3.69 3.64 8.29
N GLY A 44 -4.18 4.61 7.52
CA GLY A 44 -4.76 5.83 8.07
C GLY A 44 -3.97 7.09 7.74
N GLN A 45 -2.65 7.12 7.95
CA GLN A 45 -1.91 8.39 7.85
C GLN A 45 -2.10 9.12 6.52
N TRP A 46 -2.11 8.42 5.38
CA TRP A 46 -2.35 9.09 4.09
C TRP A 46 -3.78 9.63 3.96
N LEU A 47 -4.79 8.95 4.55
CA LEU A 47 -6.17 9.44 4.59
C LEU A 47 -6.28 10.64 5.52
N ASP A 48 -5.68 10.55 6.70
CA ASP A 48 -5.64 11.63 7.68
C ASP A 48 -4.91 12.86 7.13
N ASP A 49 -3.80 12.66 6.43
CA ASP A 49 -3.05 13.70 5.72
C ASP A 49 -3.89 14.30 4.59
N THR A 50 -4.63 13.47 3.85
CA THR A 50 -5.51 13.92 2.76
C THR A 50 -6.66 14.77 3.30
N PHE A 51 -7.36 14.31 4.33
CA PHE A 51 -8.43 15.09 4.97
C PHE A 51 -7.87 16.35 5.63
N SER A 52 -6.71 16.28 6.29
CA SER A 52 -6.04 17.46 6.85
C SER A 52 -5.66 18.50 5.80
N LEU A 53 -5.31 18.08 4.58
CA LEU A 53 -5.04 19.01 3.47
C LEU A 53 -6.32 19.61 2.91
N MET A 54 -7.41 18.83 2.82
CA MET A 54 -8.73 19.31 2.39
C MET A 54 -9.31 20.32 3.39
N ASP A 55 -9.23 20.03 4.69
CA ASP A 55 -9.76 20.88 5.76
C ASP A 55 -9.01 22.22 5.86
N LYS A 56 -7.73 22.25 5.48
CA LYS A 56 -6.93 23.49 5.40
C LYS A 56 -7.30 24.38 4.22
N LEU A 57 -7.96 23.84 3.21
CA LEU A 57 -8.36 24.58 2.02
C LEU A 57 -9.78 25.10 2.21
N ASP A 58 -9.92 26.41 2.39
CA ASP A 58 -11.22 27.08 2.42
C ASP A 58 -11.75 27.28 0.98
N VAL A 59 -12.03 26.17 0.29
CA VAL A 59 -12.48 26.15 -1.10
C VAL A 59 -13.91 25.64 -1.18
N SER A 60 -14.82 26.52 -1.58
CA SER A 60 -16.22 26.21 -1.88
C SER A 60 -16.41 25.99 -3.38
N SER A 61 -17.31 25.08 -3.78
CA SER A 61 -17.72 24.92 -5.20
C SER A 61 -18.54 26.11 -5.73
N GLY A 62 -18.73 27.14 -4.90
CA GLY A 62 -19.49 28.34 -5.24
C GLY A 62 -20.92 27.98 -5.64
N THR A 63 -21.35 28.46 -6.81
CA THR A 63 -22.68 28.19 -7.38
C THR A 63 -22.76 26.89 -8.18
N ARG A 64 -21.64 26.21 -8.46
CA ARG A 64 -21.63 25.03 -9.31
C ARG A 64 -21.85 23.78 -8.46
N LYS A 65 -22.92 23.05 -8.78
CA LYS A 65 -23.24 21.75 -8.20
C LYS A 65 -23.23 20.74 -9.34
N TRP A 66 -22.68 19.56 -9.07
CA TRP A 66 -22.75 18.44 -10.00
C TRP A 66 -23.77 17.44 -9.51
N THR A 67 -24.60 16.95 -10.42
CA THR A 67 -25.45 15.80 -10.18
C THR A 67 -24.64 14.52 -10.27
N ARG A 68 -25.12 13.45 -9.63
CA ARG A 68 -24.43 12.15 -9.63
C ARG A 68 -24.24 11.65 -11.06
N GLU A 69 -25.24 11.84 -11.90
CA GLU A 69 -25.28 11.42 -13.31
C GLU A 69 -24.26 12.16 -14.18
N GLU A 70 -23.96 13.42 -13.86
CA GLU A 70 -22.92 14.20 -14.56
C GLU A 70 -21.52 13.68 -14.26
N LEU A 71 -21.26 13.22 -13.03
CA LEU A 71 -19.96 12.70 -12.61
C LEU A 71 -19.63 11.33 -13.21
N TYR A 72 -20.63 10.53 -13.55
CA TYR A 72 -20.45 9.19 -14.14
C TYR A 72 -20.21 9.17 -15.65
N ARG A 73 -20.30 10.33 -16.33
CA ARG A 73 -20.16 10.43 -17.80
C ARG A 73 -18.74 10.81 -18.27
N VAL A 74 -17.73 10.74 -17.40
CA VAL A 74 -16.33 11.02 -17.73
C VAL A 74 -15.62 9.76 -18.22
#